data_AF-A0A1S4ER96-F1
#
_entry.id   AF-A0A1S4ER96-F1
#
_cell.length_a   1.000
_cell.length_b   1.000
_cell.length_c   1.000
_cell.angle_alpha   90.00
_cell.angle_beta   90.00
_cell.angle_gamma   90.00
#
_symmetry.space_group_name_H-M   'P 1'
#
loop_
_entity.id
_entity.type
_entity.pdbx_description
1 polymer ?
#
loop_
_entity_poly.entity_id
_entity_poly.type
_entity_poly.pdbx_seq_one_letter_code
_entity_poly.pdbx_strand_id
1 'polypeptide(L)'
;IPFCEVLVQTLGFDWVLLFLQTHLHTSTVILGMRILLVLGCAPSLVQRFREGSSNGGWLTDVEFHLAHNKMSVLASPQVSKSRDLRHEALTVPGFQHLAWLLPAHIRIQQMYFLLIALLMGQPVKHLPAESKLELELDNIWDFVFGMPVEHSFSKVSKCITICQEAISVLLRMVRSIMNGIQEDKCLEGHPITLIQFLFILYHNMSSDFMPVFITPDVLSSLVSTLFPFSESVSLTEHPANKFVMDFLRSIVVDSLSLPVTSKSSPI
;
A
#
# COMPACT_ATOMS: atom_id res chain seq x y z
N ILE A 1 -26.77 -5.66 -3.65
CA ILE A 1 -25.31 -5.59 -3.84
C ILE A 1 -24.95 -4.10 -3.93
N PRO A 2 -24.09 -3.55 -3.05
CA PRO A 2 -23.67 -2.16 -3.14
C PRO A 2 -22.93 -1.90 -4.45
N PHE A 3 -23.02 -0.68 -4.99
CA PHE A 3 -22.45 -0.32 -6.30
C PHE A 3 -20.98 -0.75 -6.49
N CYS A 4 -20.15 -0.59 -5.45
CA CYS A 4 -18.74 -0.98 -5.48
C CYS A 4 -18.51 -2.47 -5.76
N GLU A 5 -19.37 -3.35 -5.22
CA GLU A 5 -19.26 -4.80 -5.44
C GLU A 5 -19.63 -5.16 -6.89
N VAL A 6 -20.65 -4.50 -7.46
CA VAL A 6 -20.99 -4.68 -8.89
C VAL A 6 -19.85 -4.18 -9.77
N LEU A 7 -19.27 -3.02 -9.43
CA LEU A 7 -18.15 -2.45 -10.18
C LEU A 7 -16.96 -3.41 -10.22
N VAL A 8 -16.55 -3.95 -9.07
CA VAL A 8 -15.44 -4.92 -9.00
C VAL A 8 -15.80 -6.23 -9.70
N GLN A 9 -17.04 -6.70 -9.59
CA GLN A 9 -17.48 -7.91 -10.27
C GLN A 9 -17.46 -7.78 -11.79
N THR A 10 -17.87 -6.62 -12.33
CA THR A 10 -17.93 -6.40 -13.79
C THR A 10 -16.58 -6.01 -14.37
N LEU A 11 -15.82 -5.14 -13.70
CA LEU A 11 -14.59 -4.57 -14.26
C LEU A 11 -13.32 -5.27 -13.78
N GLY A 12 -13.31 -5.73 -12.53
CA GLY A 12 -12.12 -6.20 -11.84
C GLY A 12 -11.26 -5.09 -11.25
N PHE A 13 -10.36 -5.44 -10.32
CA PHE A 13 -9.44 -4.47 -9.71
C PHE A 13 -8.30 -4.05 -10.64
N ASP A 14 -7.88 -4.94 -11.55
CA ASP A 14 -6.91 -4.67 -12.61
C ASP A 14 -7.28 -3.44 -13.44
N TRP A 15 -8.57 -3.25 -13.73
CA TRP A 15 -9.05 -2.06 -14.42
C TRP A 15 -8.73 -0.76 -13.66
N VAL A 16 -8.92 -0.75 -12.33
CA VAL A 16 -8.58 0.44 -11.50
C VAL A 16 -7.06 0.67 -11.50
N LEU A 17 -6.27 -0.41 -11.44
CA LEU A 17 -4.81 -0.36 -11.47
C LEU A 17 -4.25 0.18 -12.80
N LEU A 18 -5.00 0.09 -13.91
CA LEU A 18 -4.62 0.72 -15.18
C LEU A 18 -4.55 2.25 -15.08
N PHE A 19 -5.28 2.89 -14.17
CA PHE A 19 -5.19 4.34 -13.98
C PHE A 19 -3.92 4.76 -13.24
N LEU A 20 -3.18 3.82 -12.67
CA LEU A 20 -1.96 4.07 -11.89
C LEU A 20 -0.67 3.92 -12.71
N GLN A 21 -0.78 3.69 -14.02
CA GLN A 21 0.37 3.51 -14.90
C GLN A 21 1.25 4.77 -14.96
N THR A 22 2.56 4.58 -15.10
CA THR A 22 3.58 5.65 -15.04
C THR A 22 3.47 6.68 -16.16
N HIS A 23 2.87 6.30 -17.29
CA HIS A 23 2.69 7.16 -18.47
C HIS A 23 1.47 8.08 -18.39
N LEU A 24 0.62 7.91 -17.38
CA LEU A 24 -0.62 8.68 -17.26
C LEU A 24 -0.39 10.02 -16.56
N HIS A 25 -1.24 10.98 -16.89
CA HIS A 25 -1.22 12.29 -16.26
C HIS A 25 -1.54 12.18 -14.75
N THR A 26 -0.87 12.99 -13.93
CA THR A 26 -0.98 12.98 -12.46
C THR A 26 -2.44 13.01 -11.96
N SER A 27 -3.31 13.81 -12.59
CA SER A 27 -4.73 13.87 -12.21
C SER A 27 -5.48 12.54 -12.39
N THR A 28 -5.13 11.77 -13.42
CA THR A 28 -5.70 10.43 -13.67
C THR A 28 -5.22 9.43 -12.63
N VAL A 29 -3.94 9.47 -12.28
CA VAL A 29 -3.36 8.61 -11.24
C VAL A 29 -4.01 8.89 -9.88
N ILE A 30 -4.20 10.18 -9.55
CA ILE A 30 -4.91 10.58 -8.33
C ILE A 30 -6.35 10.07 -8.33
N LEU A 31 -7.06 10.18 -9.46
CA LEU A 31 -8.43 9.66 -9.57
C LEU A 31 -8.48 8.14 -9.38
N GLY A 32 -7.54 7.41 -9.99
CA GLY A 32 -7.39 5.97 -9.79
C GLY A 32 -7.22 5.59 -8.32
N MET A 33 -6.33 6.28 -7.61
CA MET A 33 -6.13 6.07 -6.17
C MET A 33 -7.37 6.41 -5.34
N ARG A 34 -8.13 7.45 -5.71
CA ARG A 34 -9.38 7.80 -5.02
C ARG A 34 -10.46 6.73 -5.22
N ILE A 35 -10.59 6.18 -6.43
CA ILE A 35 -11.50 5.06 -6.69
C ILE A 35 -11.07 3.87 -5.82
N LEU A 36 -9.79 3.52 -5.81
CA LEU A 36 -9.27 2.42 -5.01
C LEU A 36 -9.51 2.63 -3.51
N LEU A 37 -9.36 3.85 -3.00
CA LEU A 37 -9.67 4.19 -1.62
C LEU A 37 -11.15 3.96 -1.28
N VAL A 38 -12.07 4.36 -2.16
CA VAL A 38 -13.51 4.14 -1.95
C VAL A 38 -13.85 2.64 -1.95
N LEU A 39 -13.22 1.86 -2.85
CA LEU A 39 -13.34 0.40 -2.82
C LEU A 39 -12.73 -0.18 -1.53
N GLY A 40 -11.64 0.42 -1.06
CA GLY A 40 -10.92 0.06 0.15
C GLY A 40 -11.67 0.33 1.45
N CYS A 41 -12.73 1.14 1.43
CA CYS A 41 -13.60 1.32 2.60
C CYS A 41 -14.53 0.11 2.84
N ALA A 42 -14.67 -0.81 1.88
CA ALA A 42 -15.44 -2.04 2.03
C ALA A 42 -14.50 -3.21 2.41
N PRO A 43 -14.64 -3.82 3.60
CA PRO A 43 -13.69 -4.83 4.07
C PRO A 43 -13.66 -6.09 3.18
N SER A 44 -14.81 -6.50 2.63
CA SER A 44 -14.90 -7.60 1.66
C SER A 44 -14.06 -7.34 0.40
N LEU A 45 -14.11 -6.12 -0.12
CA LEU A 45 -13.37 -5.73 -1.32
C LEU A 45 -11.88 -5.59 -1.04
N VAL A 46 -11.48 -5.03 0.09
CA VAL A 46 -10.06 -4.99 0.51
C VAL A 46 -9.48 -6.39 0.61
N GLN A 47 -10.22 -7.32 1.21
CA GLN A 47 -9.77 -8.70 1.33
C GLN A 47 -9.58 -9.35 -0.06
N ARG A 48 -10.55 -9.19 -0.96
CA ARG A 48 -10.44 -9.69 -2.34
C ARG A 48 -9.27 -9.07 -3.08
N PHE A 49 -9.06 -7.76 -2.92
CA PHE A 49 -7.91 -7.05 -3.48
C PHE A 49 -6.57 -7.57 -2.93
N ARG A 50 -6.50 -7.86 -1.62
CA ARG A 50 -5.33 -8.47 -0.98
C ARG A 50 -5.03 -9.86 -1.53
N GLU A 51 -6.06 -10.67 -1.75
CA GLU A 51 -5.92 -12.03 -2.27
C GLU A 51 -5.67 -12.06 -3.79
N GLY A 52 -5.79 -10.92 -4.50
CA GLY A 52 -5.77 -10.90 -5.95
C GLY A 52 -6.97 -11.60 -6.58
N SER A 53 -8.03 -11.85 -5.79
CA SER A 53 -9.26 -12.46 -6.27
C SER A 53 -10.14 -11.36 -6.88
N SER A 54 -10.68 -11.58 -8.08
CA SER A 54 -11.51 -10.61 -8.86
C SER A 54 -10.75 -9.62 -9.76
N ASN A 55 -9.72 -10.11 -10.45
CA ASN A 55 -9.14 -9.42 -11.59
C ASN A 55 -9.71 -9.97 -12.91
N GLY A 56 -9.65 -9.17 -13.97
CA GLY A 56 -10.00 -9.59 -15.33
C GLY A 56 -11.49 -9.61 -15.63
N GLY A 57 -12.33 -8.99 -14.79
CA GLY A 57 -13.78 -8.90 -15.00
C GLY A 57 -14.11 -8.30 -16.37
N TRP A 58 -13.43 -7.21 -16.75
CA TRP A 58 -13.61 -6.55 -18.05
C TRP A 58 -13.20 -7.43 -19.24
N LEU A 59 -12.37 -8.45 -19.03
CA LEU A 59 -11.86 -9.32 -20.10
C LEU A 59 -12.74 -10.57 -20.33
N THR A 60 -13.69 -10.86 -19.45
CA THR A 60 -14.50 -12.08 -19.47
C THR A 60 -15.27 -12.29 -20.79
N ASP A 61 -15.89 -11.25 -21.33
CA ASP A 61 -16.60 -11.32 -22.61
C ASP A 61 -15.62 -11.51 -23.78
N VAL A 62 -14.48 -10.83 -23.76
CA VAL A 62 -13.45 -10.95 -24.80
C VAL A 62 -12.87 -12.37 -24.85
N GLU A 63 -12.68 -12.98 -23.67
CA GLU A 63 -12.24 -14.38 -23.55
C GLU A 63 -13.29 -15.36 -24.07
N PHE A 64 -14.57 -15.15 -23.77
CA PHE A 64 -15.67 -15.99 -24.27
C PHE A 64 -15.74 -15.97 -25.81
N HIS A 65 -15.64 -14.79 -26.42
CA HIS A 65 -15.66 -14.65 -27.87
C HIS A 65 -14.40 -15.24 -28.54
N LEU A 66 -13.22 -15.13 -27.91
CA LEU A 66 -11.97 -15.75 -28.39
C LEU A 66 -11.96 -17.28 -28.22
N ALA A 67 -12.65 -17.82 -27.21
CA ALA A 67 -12.84 -19.26 -27.02
C ALA A 67 -13.80 -19.84 -28.06
N HIS A 68 -14.91 -19.14 -28.34
CA HIS A 68 -15.90 -19.59 -29.32
C HIS A 68 -15.36 -19.55 -30.77
N ASN A 69 -14.49 -18.60 -31.10
CA ASN A 69 -13.83 -18.55 -32.42
C ASN A 69 -12.76 -19.66 -32.63
N LYS A 70 -12.36 -20.37 -31.56
CA LYS A 70 -11.35 -21.43 -31.62
C LYS A 70 -11.89 -22.83 -31.92
N MET A 71 -13.22 -23.02 -31.98
CA MET A 71 -13.78 -24.27 -32.53
C MET A 71 -13.43 -24.44 -34.03
N SER A 72 -12.92 -23.40 -34.70
CA SER A 72 -12.49 -23.45 -36.10
C SER A 72 -10.96 -23.54 -36.31
N VAL A 73 -10.12 -23.45 -35.27
CA VAL A 73 -8.64 -23.44 -35.42
C VAL A 73 -7.99 -24.41 -34.42
N LEU A 74 -8.28 -25.70 -34.60
CA LEU A 74 -7.53 -26.80 -34.02
C LEU A 74 -6.33 -27.14 -34.92
N ALA A 75 -5.21 -26.42 -34.81
CA ALA A 75 -3.88 -26.89 -35.28
C ALA A 75 -2.75 -25.86 -35.02
N SER A 76 -2.50 -25.45 -33.78
CA SER A 76 -1.21 -24.81 -33.44
C SER A 76 -0.86 -24.99 -31.95
N PRO A 77 0.15 -25.82 -31.62
CA PRO A 77 0.48 -26.16 -30.23
C PRO A 77 1.32 -25.09 -29.50
N GLN A 78 1.46 -23.87 -30.04
CA GLN A 78 2.33 -22.82 -29.48
C GLN A 78 1.57 -21.65 -28.81
N VAL A 79 0.23 -21.64 -28.84
CA VAL A 79 -0.59 -20.51 -28.32
C VAL A 79 -1.08 -20.74 -26.88
N SER A 80 -0.95 -21.95 -26.33
CA SER A 80 -1.38 -22.29 -24.96
C SER A 80 -0.50 -21.62 -23.89
N LYS A 81 0.83 -21.60 -24.07
CA LYS A 81 1.77 -21.04 -23.07
C LYS A 81 1.58 -19.54 -22.80
N SER A 82 1.08 -18.76 -23.77
CA SER A 82 0.86 -17.31 -23.57
C SER A 82 -0.39 -17.00 -22.73
N ARG A 83 -1.34 -17.95 -22.60
CA ARG A 83 -2.60 -17.75 -21.89
C ARG A 83 -2.44 -18.04 -20.39
N ASP A 84 -1.66 -19.05 -20.03
CA ASP A 84 -1.35 -19.38 -18.63
C ASP A 84 -0.56 -18.24 -17.96
N LEU A 85 0.42 -17.65 -18.66
CA LEU A 85 1.20 -16.50 -18.18
C LEU A 85 0.35 -15.24 -17.92
N ARG A 86 -0.74 -15.02 -18.69
CA ARG A 86 -1.65 -13.89 -18.46
C ARG A 86 -2.59 -14.13 -17.29
N HIS A 87 -3.00 -15.38 -17.08
CA HIS A 87 -3.86 -15.72 -15.94
C HIS A 87 -3.08 -15.64 -14.61
N GLU A 88 -1.80 -15.99 -14.60
CA GLU A 88 -0.93 -15.75 -13.44
C GLU A 88 -0.78 -14.25 -13.13
N ALA A 89 -0.64 -13.39 -14.15
CA ALA A 89 -0.61 -11.93 -13.97
C ALA A 89 -1.92 -11.38 -13.37
N LEU A 90 -3.06 -12.01 -13.67
CA LEU A 90 -4.37 -11.68 -13.09
C LEU A 90 -4.54 -12.23 -11.66
N THR A 91 -3.65 -13.08 -11.16
CA THR A 91 -3.72 -13.57 -9.77
C THR A 91 -2.79 -12.83 -8.81
N VAL A 92 -1.99 -11.88 -9.31
CA VAL A 92 -1.06 -11.13 -8.46
C VAL A 92 -1.85 -10.25 -7.48
N PRO A 93 -1.52 -10.29 -6.17
CA PRO A 93 -2.14 -9.46 -5.15
C PRO A 93 -2.18 -7.97 -5.51
N GLY A 94 -3.28 -7.31 -5.20
CA GLY A 94 -3.48 -5.89 -5.52
C GLY A 94 -2.46 -4.96 -4.85
N PHE A 95 -2.17 -5.18 -3.57
CA PHE A 95 -1.15 -4.39 -2.86
C PHE A 95 0.25 -4.63 -3.39
N GLN A 96 0.53 -5.81 -3.94
CA GLN A 96 1.79 -6.09 -4.61
C GLN A 96 1.92 -5.26 -5.89
N HIS A 97 0.85 -5.09 -6.67
CA HIS A 97 0.84 -4.16 -7.80
C HIS A 97 1.06 -2.71 -7.36
N LEU A 98 0.42 -2.28 -6.27
CA LEU A 98 0.65 -0.92 -5.73
C LEU A 98 2.12 -0.71 -5.33
N ALA A 99 2.74 -1.73 -4.73
CA ALA A 99 4.16 -1.69 -4.37
C ALA A 99 5.11 -1.59 -5.58
N TRP A 100 4.63 -1.88 -6.79
CA TRP A 100 5.38 -1.67 -8.04
C TRP A 100 5.09 -0.32 -8.70
N LEU A 101 3.84 0.14 -8.65
CA LEU A 101 3.38 1.34 -9.35
C LEU A 101 3.68 2.64 -8.58
N LEU A 102 3.42 2.65 -7.26
CA LEU A 102 3.50 3.88 -6.45
C LEU A 102 4.93 4.44 -6.30
N PRO A 103 6.02 3.64 -6.26
CA PRO A 103 7.38 4.17 -6.28
C PRO A 103 7.69 5.08 -7.50
N ALA A 104 7.01 4.89 -8.63
CA ALA A 104 7.17 5.78 -9.79
C ALA A 104 6.49 7.15 -9.61
N HIS A 105 5.60 7.27 -8.63
CA HIS A 105 4.74 8.43 -8.38
C HIS A 105 5.12 9.20 -7.10
N ILE A 106 6.34 9.01 -6.58
CA ILE A 106 6.83 9.63 -5.32
C ILE A 106 6.81 11.16 -5.30
N ARG A 107 6.73 11.81 -6.47
CA ARG A 107 6.66 13.29 -6.53
C ARG A 107 5.25 13.83 -6.27
N ILE A 108 4.23 12.97 -6.28
CA ILE A 108 2.83 13.36 -6.11
C ILE A 108 2.46 13.27 -4.63
N GLN A 109 2.43 14.40 -3.93
CA GLN A 109 2.16 14.46 -2.49
C GLN A 109 0.81 13.82 -2.11
N GLN A 110 -0.22 14.00 -2.94
CA GLN A 110 -1.56 13.47 -2.74
C GLN A 110 -1.58 11.93 -2.60
N MET A 111 -0.59 11.23 -3.18
CA MET A 111 -0.49 9.77 -3.07
C MET A 111 -0.26 9.31 -1.63
N TYR A 112 0.59 10.03 -0.88
CA TYR A 112 0.87 9.70 0.51
C TYR A 112 -0.39 9.85 1.38
N PHE A 113 -1.11 10.96 1.22
CA PHE A 113 -2.37 11.20 1.93
C PHE A 113 -3.41 10.10 1.62
N LEU A 114 -3.62 9.78 0.34
CA LEU A 114 -4.58 8.74 -0.06
C LEU A 114 -4.17 7.35 0.42
N LEU A 115 -2.87 7.02 0.40
CA LEU A 115 -2.38 5.73 0.89
C LEU A 115 -2.48 5.61 2.42
N ILE A 116 -2.22 6.69 3.15
CA ILE A 116 -2.42 6.72 4.61
C ILE A 116 -3.92 6.60 4.95
N ALA A 117 -4.81 7.26 4.20
CA ALA A 117 -6.24 7.08 4.38
C ALA A 117 -6.68 5.62 4.11
N LEU A 118 -6.08 4.95 3.10
CA LEU A 118 -6.31 3.53 2.82
C LEU A 118 -5.80 2.64 3.96
N LEU A 119 -4.61 2.93 4.49
CA LEU A 119 -4.02 2.24 5.66
C LEU A 119 -4.96 2.30 6.87
N MET A 120 -5.54 3.48 7.13
CA MET A 120 -6.45 3.72 8.24
C MET A 120 -7.91 3.31 7.95
N GLY A 121 -8.23 2.86 6.73
CA GLY A 121 -9.58 2.48 6.32
C GLY A 121 -10.60 3.62 6.34
N GLN A 122 -10.16 4.87 6.18
CA GLN A 122 -11.01 6.06 6.28
C GLN A 122 -11.44 6.57 4.90
N PRO A 123 -12.73 6.86 4.67
CA PRO A 123 -13.19 7.45 3.41
C PRO A 123 -12.79 8.93 3.31
N VAL A 124 -12.15 9.30 2.19
CA VAL A 124 -11.76 10.70 1.92
C VAL A 124 -12.77 11.36 0.99
N LYS A 125 -13.41 12.43 1.46
CA LYS A 125 -14.33 13.23 0.64
C LYS A 125 -13.60 14.29 -0.21
N HIS A 126 -12.63 14.97 0.39
CA HIS A 126 -11.88 16.06 -0.24
C HIS A 126 -10.39 15.89 0.03
N LEU A 127 -9.55 16.14 -0.98
CA LEU A 127 -8.11 16.25 -0.81
C LEU A 127 -7.77 17.55 -0.06
N PRO A 128 -6.61 17.63 0.63
CA PRO A 128 -6.16 18.87 1.23
C PRO A 128 -6.06 19.98 0.16
N ALA A 129 -6.35 21.22 0.56
CA ALA A 129 -6.10 22.38 -0.29
C ALA A 129 -4.60 22.45 -0.65
N GLU A 130 -4.26 23.07 -1.79
CA GLU A 130 -2.87 23.11 -2.26
C GLU A 130 -1.89 23.72 -1.24
N SER A 131 -2.37 24.63 -0.39
CA SER A 131 -1.61 25.24 0.70
C SER A 131 -1.30 24.29 1.88
N LYS A 132 -1.96 23.14 1.98
CA LYS A 132 -1.77 22.11 3.02
C LYS A 132 -1.24 20.78 2.45
N LEU A 133 -0.77 20.79 1.20
CA LEU A 133 -0.21 19.59 0.57
C LEU A 133 1.21 19.26 1.04
N GLU A 134 1.85 20.17 1.79
CA GLU A 134 3.12 19.89 2.42
C GLU A 134 2.97 18.72 3.40
N LEU A 135 3.84 17.72 3.21
CA LEU A 135 3.80 16.45 3.94
C LEU A 135 4.37 16.64 5.35
N GLU A 136 3.58 17.30 6.19
CA GLU A 136 3.82 17.49 7.62
C GLU A 136 2.90 16.59 8.43
N LEU A 137 3.34 16.22 9.64
CA LEU A 137 2.54 15.37 10.52
C LEU A 137 1.15 15.96 10.78
N ASP A 138 1.07 17.25 11.14
CA ASP A 138 -0.21 17.89 11.47
C ASP A 138 -1.19 17.89 10.30
N ASN A 139 -0.71 18.10 9.07
CA ASN A 139 -1.53 18.04 7.87
C ASN A 139 -2.04 16.61 7.60
N ILE A 140 -1.21 15.59 7.85
CA ILE A 140 -1.62 14.18 7.73
C ILE A 140 -2.72 13.86 8.76
N TRP A 141 -2.54 14.27 10.02
CA TRP A 141 -3.51 14.01 11.08
C TRP A 141 -4.82 14.77 10.87
N ASP A 142 -4.76 16.05 10.50
CA ASP A 142 -5.93 16.86 10.12
C ASP A 142 -6.67 16.24 8.93
N PHE A 143 -5.96 15.74 7.93
CA PHE A 143 -6.58 15.11 6.76
C PHE A 143 -7.27 13.78 7.09
N VAL A 144 -6.62 12.89 7.84
CA VAL A 144 -7.12 11.52 8.08
C VAL A 144 -8.19 11.49 9.18
N PHE A 145 -8.01 12.29 10.23
CA PHE A 145 -8.86 12.25 11.44
C PHE A 145 -9.68 13.53 11.66
N GLY A 146 -9.40 14.59 10.91
CA GLY A 146 -10.07 15.89 11.03
C GLY A 146 -9.66 16.69 12.27
N MET A 147 -8.61 16.27 12.99
CA MET A 147 -8.17 16.87 14.26
C MET A 147 -6.65 16.73 14.45
N PRO A 148 -6.02 17.54 15.31
CA PRO A 148 -4.60 17.41 15.66
C PRO A 148 -4.27 16.10 16.39
N VAL A 149 -2.98 15.76 16.45
CA VAL A 149 -2.45 14.49 17.02
C VAL A 149 -3.00 14.20 18.41
N GLU A 150 -2.99 15.20 19.29
CA GLU A 150 -3.34 15.08 20.72
C GLU A 150 -4.75 14.54 20.98
N HIS A 151 -5.69 14.78 20.06
CA HIS A 151 -7.09 14.39 20.20
C HIS A 151 -7.52 13.26 19.26
N SER A 152 -6.63 12.82 18.36
CA SER A 152 -6.98 11.90 17.26
C SER A 152 -7.14 10.45 17.71
N PHE A 153 -6.46 10.06 18.79
CA PHE A 153 -6.38 8.67 19.23
C PHE A 153 -7.75 8.05 19.60
N SER A 154 -8.68 8.84 20.15
CA SER A 154 -10.03 8.36 20.49
C SER A 154 -10.90 7.99 19.27
N LYS A 155 -10.61 8.56 18.09
CA LYS A 155 -11.31 8.25 16.83
C LYS A 155 -10.62 7.13 16.04
N VAL A 156 -9.29 7.00 16.18
CA VAL A 156 -8.51 5.91 15.58
C VAL A 156 -9.00 4.54 16.06
N SER A 157 -9.43 4.42 17.32
CA SER A 157 -10.02 3.19 17.86
C SER A 157 -11.33 2.76 17.17
N LYS A 158 -11.89 3.60 16.29
CA LYS A 158 -13.06 3.28 15.44
C LYS A 158 -12.67 2.92 14.01
N CYS A 159 -11.37 2.87 13.68
CA CYS A 159 -10.92 2.36 12.40
C CYS A 159 -11.39 0.91 12.22
N ILE A 160 -12.16 0.69 11.17
CA ILE A 160 -12.91 -0.56 10.96
C ILE A 160 -11.97 -1.71 10.56
N THR A 161 -10.81 -1.40 9.95
CA THR A 161 -9.81 -2.40 9.54
C THR A 161 -8.46 -1.72 9.27
N ILE A 162 -7.38 -2.22 9.87
CA ILE A 162 -6.01 -1.76 9.58
C ILE A 162 -5.47 -2.56 8.39
N CYS A 163 -4.99 -1.86 7.36
CA CYS A 163 -4.39 -2.50 6.20
C CYS A 163 -2.86 -2.54 6.32
N GLN A 164 -2.33 -3.67 6.79
CA GLN A 164 -0.88 -3.87 6.94
C GLN A 164 -0.11 -3.78 5.61
N GLU A 165 -0.69 -4.23 4.50
CA GLU A 165 -0.01 -4.21 3.20
C GLU A 165 0.15 -2.78 2.69
N ALA A 166 -0.76 -1.87 3.05
CA ALA A 166 -0.62 -0.45 2.76
C ALA A 166 0.60 0.16 3.49
N ILE A 167 0.95 -0.33 4.69
CA ILE A 167 2.20 0.04 5.39
C ILE A 167 3.40 -0.39 4.56
N SER A 168 3.42 -1.63 4.06
CA SER A 168 4.50 -2.15 3.22
C SER A 168 4.65 -1.36 1.91
N VAL A 169 3.53 -0.97 1.28
CA VAL A 169 3.53 -0.10 0.08
C VAL A 169 4.08 1.29 0.41
N LEU A 170 3.71 1.87 1.55
CA LEU A 170 4.23 3.16 2.01
C LEU A 170 5.74 3.10 2.27
N LEU A 171 6.20 2.05 2.96
CA LEU A 171 7.62 1.80 3.21
C LEU A 171 8.40 1.55 1.91
N ARG A 172 7.76 0.96 0.89
CA ARG A 172 8.36 0.82 -0.44
C ARG A 172 8.57 2.17 -1.13
N MET A 173 7.63 3.11 -0.99
CA MET A 173 7.81 4.49 -1.46
C MET A 173 8.94 5.19 -0.69
N VAL A 174 8.98 5.03 0.63
CA VAL A 174 10.06 5.54 1.49
C VAL A 174 11.42 5.01 1.02
N ARG A 175 11.53 3.68 0.80
CA ARG A 175 12.74 3.07 0.24
C ARG A 175 13.11 3.71 -1.09
N SER A 176 12.16 3.95 -1.99
CA SER A 176 12.44 4.55 -3.30
C SER A 176 13.01 5.98 -3.20
N ILE A 177 12.58 6.77 -2.20
CA ILE A 177 13.10 8.12 -1.98
C ILE A 177 14.51 8.03 -1.36
N MET A 178 14.67 7.24 -0.30
CA MET A 178 15.96 7.10 0.41
C MET A 178 17.07 6.51 -0.47
N ASN A 179 16.69 5.72 -1.49
CA ASN A 179 17.61 5.07 -2.43
C ASN A 179 17.59 5.72 -3.82
N GLY A 180 16.91 6.84 -3.96
CA GLY A 180 16.84 7.58 -5.22
C GLY A 180 18.21 8.15 -5.59
N ILE A 181 18.56 8.09 -6.87
CA ILE A 181 19.83 8.64 -7.40
C ILE A 181 19.79 10.18 -7.45
N GLN A 182 18.60 10.79 -7.43
CA GLN A 182 18.44 12.25 -7.48
C GLN A 182 18.22 12.82 -6.08
N GLU A 183 19.13 13.71 -5.67
CA GLU A 183 18.97 14.59 -4.50
C GLU A 183 17.89 15.64 -4.78
N ASP A 184 16.62 15.25 -4.66
CA ASP A 184 15.51 16.21 -4.67
C ASP A 184 15.25 16.67 -3.23
N LYS A 185 15.77 17.86 -2.89
CA LYS A 185 15.65 18.45 -1.54
C LYS A 185 14.21 18.53 -1.05
N CYS A 186 13.24 18.67 -1.96
CA CYS A 186 11.83 18.71 -1.61
C CYS A 186 11.29 17.37 -1.07
N LEU A 187 11.96 16.25 -1.38
CA LEU A 187 11.53 14.91 -0.95
C LEU A 187 12.28 14.41 0.29
N GLU A 188 13.38 15.06 0.70
CA GLU A 188 14.25 14.63 1.80
C GLU A 188 13.50 14.54 3.15
N GLY A 189 12.53 15.43 3.37
CA GLY A 189 11.68 15.42 4.56
C GLY A 189 10.63 14.30 4.56
N HIS A 190 10.21 13.79 3.40
CA HIS A 190 9.08 12.87 3.30
C HIS A 190 9.32 11.52 4.02
N PRO A 191 10.45 10.82 3.81
CA PRO A 191 10.79 9.61 4.57
C PRO A 191 10.74 9.82 6.09
N ILE A 192 11.21 10.97 6.58
CA ILE A 192 11.25 11.28 8.01
C ILE A 192 9.82 11.39 8.55
N THR A 193 8.98 12.22 7.92
CA THR A 193 7.58 12.40 8.32
C THR A 193 6.80 11.08 8.31
N LEU A 194 6.97 10.27 7.26
CA LEU A 194 6.23 9.00 7.11
C LEU A 194 6.66 7.97 8.17
N ILE A 195 7.95 7.86 8.44
CA ILE A 195 8.45 6.95 9.50
C ILE A 195 8.01 7.44 10.88
N GLN A 196 8.05 8.75 11.15
CA GLN A 196 7.55 9.31 12.40
C GLN A 196 6.05 9.07 12.57
N PHE A 197 5.24 9.23 11.52
CA PHE A 197 3.82 8.91 11.54
C PHE A 197 3.57 7.45 11.93
N LEU A 198 4.27 6.50 11.30
CA LEU A 198 4.18 5.08 11.65
C LEU A 198 4.65 4.79 13.08
N PHE A 199 5.70 5.46 13.55
CA PHE A 199 6.22 5.34 14.90
C PHE A 199 5.21 5.83 15.96
N ILE A 200 4.52 6.94 15.69
CA ILE A 200 3.45 7.49 16.53
C ILE A 200 2.28 6.50 16.58
N LEU A 201 1.88 5.91 15.45
CA LEU A 201 0.85 4.88 15.43
C LEU A 201 1.25 3.67 16.28
N TYR A 202 2.47 3.17 16.12
CA TYR A 202 2.97 2.05 16.91
C TYR A 202 2.93 2.31 18.42
N HIS A 203 3.40 3.48 18.89
CA HIS A 203 3.45 3.81 20.31
C HIS A 203 2.07 4.09 20.93
N ASN A 204 1.25 4.89 20.25
CA ASN A 204 -0.02 5.35 20.83
C ASN A 204 -1.14 4.31 20.67
N MET A 205 -0.98 3.32 19.78
CA MET A 205 -1.97 2.29 19.48
C MET A 205 -1.36 0.88 19.60
N SER A 206 -0.60 0.64 20.67
CA SER A 206 0.13 -0.61 20.85
C SER A 206 -0.76 -1.86 20.86
N SER A 207 -2.04 -1.78 21.26
CA SER A 207 -2.97 -2.93 21.24
C SER A 207 -3.22 -3.46 19.83
N ASP A 208 -3.38 -2.58 18.84
CA ASP A 208 -3.81 -2.94 17.49
C ASP A 208 -2.66 -2.91 16.48
N PHE A 209 -1.70 -1.99 16.66
CA PHE A 209 -0.59 -1.79 15.71
C PHE A 209 0.66 -2.60 16.04
N MET A 210 0.94 -2.90 17.31
CA MET A 210 2.09 -3.75 17.67
C MET A 210 2.11 -5.10 16.93
N PRO A 211 1.01 -5.90 16.89
CA PRO A 211 1.02 -7.16 16.14
C PRO A 211 1.23 -6.96 14.64
N VAL A 212 0.74 -5.85 14.08
CA VAL A 212 0.93 -5.52 12.66
C VAL A 212 2.40 -5.21 12.35
N PHE A 213 3.07 -4.40 13.17
CA PHE A 213 4.46 -4.01 12.95
C PHE A 213 5.47 -5.13 13.21
N ILE A 214 5.09 -6.17 13.96
CA ILE A 214 5.93 -7.37 14.20
C ILE A 214 5.79 -8.40 13.06
N THR A 215 4.79 -8.26 12.19
CA THR A 215 4.59 -9.16 11.04
C THR A 215 5.81 -9.13 10.11
N PRO A 216 6.29 -10.29 9.60
CA PRO A 216 7.49 -10.37 8.80
C PRO A 216 7.46 -9.47 7.56
N ASP A 217 6.30 -9.27 6.94
CA ASP A 217 6.15 -8.42 5.75
C ASP A 217 6.43 -6.95 6.05
N VAL A 218 5.92 -6.44 7.17
CA VAL A 218 6.12 -5.04 7.59
C VAL A 218 7.55 -4.84 8.08
N LEU A 219 8.06 -5.76 8.91
CA LEU A 219 9.45 -5.72 9.38
C LEU A 219 10.45 -5.78 8.22
N SER A 220 10.26 -6.71 7.28
CA SER A 220 11.11 -6.85 6.09
C SER A 220 11.04 -5.58 5.24
N SER A 221 9.86 -5.00 5.05
CA SER A 221 9.70 -3.73 4.32
C SER A 221 10.39 -2.56 5.02
N LEU A 222 10.31 -2.50 6.36
CA LEU A 222 10.95 -1.44 7.16
C LEU A 222 12.47 -1.55 7.11
N VAL A 223 13.01 -2.74 7.38
CA VAL A 223 14.45 -3.03 7.31
C VAL A 223 14.96 -2.78 5.89
N SER A 224 14.19 -3.18 4.87
CA SER A 224 14.51 -2.93 3.47
C SER A 224 14.71 -1.46 3.16
N THR A 225 14.11 -0.50 3.86
CA THR A 225 14.35 0.93 3.59
C THR A 225 15.82 1.35 3.78
N LEU A 226 16.54 0.67 4.69
CA LEU A 226 17.93 0.96 5.04
C LEU A 226 18.94 0.52 3.98
N PHE A 227 18.58 -0.48 3.16
CA PHE A 227 19.49 -1.12 2.22
C PHE A 227 19.42 -0.51 0.81
N PRO A 228 20.58 -0.20 0.20
CA PRO A 228 20.68 0.25 -1.18
C PRO A 228 20.17 -0.76 -2.21
N PHE A 229 19.78 -0.26 -3.39
CA PHE A 229 19.52 -1.11 -4.55
C PHE A 229 20.80 -1.61 -5.21
N SER A 230 21.93 -0.95 -4.98
CA SER A 230 23.25 -1.37 -5.45
C SER A 230 24.01 -2.06 -4.33
N GLU A 231 24.60 -3.23 -4.63
CA GLU A 231 25.43 -4.01 -3.72
C GLU A 231 26.76 -3.32 -3.35
N SER A 232 27.10 -2.20 -4.00
CA SER A 232 28.35 -1.47 -3.79
C SER A 232 28.35 -0.51 -2.60
N VAL A 233 27.19 -0.26 -1.99
CA VAL A 233 27.01 0.64 -0.84
C VAL A 233 26.48 -0.17 0.34
N SER A 234 26.98 0.08 1.55
CA SER A 234 26.62 -0.71 2.73
C SER A 234 25.23 -0.34 3.28
N LEU A 235 24.98 0.95 3.53
CA LEU A 235 23.70 1.49 4.00
C LEU A 235 23.43 2.82 3.29
N THR A 236 22.17 3.22 3.20
CA THR A 236 21.85 4.56 2.69
C THR A 236 22.46 5.64 3.58
N GLU A 237 22.74 6.82 3.05
CA GLU A 237 23.26 7.96 3.82
C GLU A 237 22.16 8.98 4.21
N HIS A 238 20.92 8.67 3.86
CA HIS A 238 19.77 9.55 4.05
C HIS A 238 19.48 9.83 5.56
N PRO A 239 19.13 11.07 5.96
CA PRO A 239 18.88 11.42 7.37
C PRO A 239 17.78 10.58 8.04
N ALA A 240 16.83 10.06 7.26
CA ALA A 240 15.77 9.17 7.72
C ALA A 240 16.27 7.84 8.32
N ASN A 241 17.51 7.40 8.02
CA ASN A 241 18.05 6.16 8.57
C ASN A 241 18.05 6.11 10.09
N LYS A 242 18.36 7.25 10.73
CA LYS A 242 18.34 7.34 12.18
C LYS A 242 16.94 7.01 12.72
N PHE A 243 15.90 7.58 12.11
CA PHE A 243 14.51 7.36 12.51
C PHE A 243 14.07 5.91 12.28
N VAL A 244 14.46 5.29 11.17
CA VAL A 244 14.17 3.88 10.90
C VAL A 244 14.87 2.96 11.91
N MET A 245 16.15 3.21 12.22
CA MET A 245 16.91 2.44 13.20
C MET A 245 16.36 2.60 14.62
N ASP A 246 15.96 3.81 15.00
CA ASP A 246 15.33 4.08 16.29
C ASP A 246 13.95 3.39 16.38
N PHE A 247 13.17 3.37 15.29
CA PHE A 247 11.91 2.62 15.23
C PHE A 247 12.15 1.11 15.40
N LEU A 248 13.06 0.53 14.62
CA LEU A 248 13.41 -0.90 14.74
C LEU A 248 13.88 -1.26 16.15
N ARG A 249 14.69 -0.39 16.79
CA ARG A 249 15.13 -0.58 18.17
C ARG A 249 13.93 -0.66 19.13
N SER A 250 12.96 0.24 19.00
CA SER A 250 11.75 0.22 19.83
C SER A 250 10.97 -1.09 19.66
N ILE A 251 10.72 -1.51 18.41
CA ILE A 251 9.99 -2.75 18.13
C ILE A 251 10.69 -3.95 18.79
N VAL A 252 12.02 -4.04 18.68
CA VAL A 252 12.80 -5.13 19.28
C VAL A 252 12.71 -5.10 20.81
N VAL A 253 12.89 -3.93 21.44
CA VAL A 253 12.83 -3.78 22.90
C VAL A 253 11.46 -4.18 23.44
N ASP A 254 10.39 -3.76 22.78
CA ASP A 254 9.02 -4.07 23.20
C ASP A 254 8.71 -5.55 22.98
N SER A 255 9.19 -6.14 21.87
CA SER A 255 9.02 -7.57 21.58
C SER A 255 9.71 -8.47 22.60
N LEU A 256 10.88 -8.05 23.12
CA LEU A 256 11.60 -8.75 24.19
C LEU A 256 10.93 -8.61 25.56
N SER A 257 10.12 -7.55 25.73
CA SER A 257 9.39 -7.27 26.96
C SER A 257 8.05 -8.04 27.04
N LEU A 258 7.63 -8.67 25.95
CA LEU A 258 6.44 -9.53 25.93
C LEU A 258 6.70 -10.81 26.76
N PRO A 259 5.72 -11.25 27.57
CA PRO A 259 5.85 -12.50 28.31
C PRO A 259 5.98 -13.67 27.33
N VAL A 260 7.02 -14.49 27.51
CA VAL A 260 7.22 -15.71 26.71
C VAL A 260 5.99 -16.61 26.93
N THR A 261 5.15 -16.75 25.90
CA THR A 261 4.07 -17.75 25.92
C THR A 261 4.73 -19.12 25.99
N SER A 262 4.71 -19.72 27.18
CA SER A 262 5.15 -21.10 27.37
C SER A 262 4.39 -21.97 26.39
N LYS A 263 5.13 -22.69 25.53
CA LYS A 263 4.56 -23.69 24.63
C LYS A 263 3.67 -24.63 25.47
N SER A 264 2.37 -24.61 25.22
CA SER A 264 1.49 -25.68 25.68
C SER A 264 1.99 -26.96 25.02
N SER A 265 2.50 -27.88 25.84
CA SER A 265 2.85 -29.24 25.42
C SER A 265 1.63 -29.87 24.72
N PRO A 266 1.83 -30.55 23.57
CA PRO A 266 0.74 -31.28 22.95
C PRO A 266 0.26 -32.37 23.92
N ILE A 267 -1.05 -32.41 24.15
CA ILE A 267 -1.74 -33.50 24.86
C ILE A 267 -2.11 -34.57 23.83
#